data_AF-A0A6N2CJ25-F1
#
_entry.id   AF-A0A6N2CJ25-F1
#
_cell.length_a   1.000
_cell.length_b   1.000
_cell.length_c   1.000
_cell.angle_alpha   90.00
_cell.angle_beta   90.00
_cell.angle_gamma   90.00
#
_symmetry.space_group_name_H-M   'P 1'
#
loop_
_entity.id
_entity.type
_entity.pdbx_description
1 polymer ?
#
loop_
_entity_poly.entity_id
_entity_poly.type
_entity_poly.pdbx_seq_one_letter_code
_entity_poly.pdbx_strand_id
1 'polypeptide(L)'
;PVKGLFDGDFQLEGAGASLEDAFEHSEASLLVTGREGILTAFELDDRSQLGLLGAGLLGQQLNRPGITAMSQAVPYFTNMPFDSFTLNLVRGQDKVVRIPKLSFLGESLRIEGEGLVAASRLDDVLNQPLQLSLAFGAKGRLINYLETLQLLGPQTAADGFRSWNRKINIVGTLADPDTSALKDMLNEAARRAISGREASSPASDATRTDLSEGAPTQPAERTKRDRRRDDIEMGLDLLNSLLGN
;
A
#
# COMPACT_ATOMS: atom_id res chain seq x y z
N PRO A 1 -1.32 4.30 16.37
CA PRO A 1 -0.76 4.17 15.00
C PRO A 1 0.14 5.34 14.52
N VAL A 2 0.18 6.52 15.16
CA VAL A 2 1.13 7.61 14.79
C VAL A 2 1.88 8.09 16.03
N LYS A 3 3.19 8.30 15.92
CA LYS A 3 4.06 8.85 16.97
C LYS A 3 5.00 9.91 16.36
N GLY A 4 5.42 10.90 17.14
CA GLY A 4 6.28 11.99 16.70
C GLY A 4 6.10 13.22 17.58
N LEU A 5 6.75 14.32 17.20
CA LEU A 5 6.53 15.64 17.78
C LEU A 5 5.41 16.33 17.01
N PHE A 6 4.36 16.78 17.70
CA PHE A 6 3.19 17.39 17.07
C PHE A 6 2.91 18.77 17.63
N ASP A 7 2.56 19.67 16.74
CA ASP A 7 2.03 21.00 17.01
C ASP A 7 0.63 21.08 16.38
N GLY A 8 -0.32 21.73 17.05
CA GLY A 8 -1.69 21.80 16.54
C GLY A 8 -2.44 23.05 16.96
N ASP A 9 -3.22 23.57 16.02
CA ASP A 9 -4.10 24.72 16.20
C ASP A 9 -5.54 24.29 15.92
N PHE A 10 -6.43 24.55 16.87
CA PHE A 10 -7.86 24.27 16.77
C PHE A 10 -8.66 25.54 17.02
N GLN A 11 -9.55 25.87 16.09
CA GLN A 11 -10.48 26.98 16.21
C GLN A 11 -11.90 26.44 16.05
N LEU A 12 -12.80 26.92 16.90
CA LEU A 12 -14.20 26.56 16.93
C LEU A 12 -15.01 27.83 17.17
N GLU A 13 -15.96 28.11 16.29
CA GLU A 13 -16.90 29.22 16.44
C GLU A 13 -18.32 28.69 16.27
N GLY A 14 -19.24 29.07 17.15
CA GLY A 14 -20.61 28.60 17.09
C GLY A 14 -21.56 29.49 17.85
N ALA A 15 -22.82 29.50 17.43
CA ALA A 15 -23.88 30.28 18.05
C ALA A 15 -25.18 29.47 18.09
N GLY A 16 -25.96 29.61 19.15
CA GLY A 16 -27.18 28.85 19.35
C GLY A 16 -28.00 29.33 20.54
N ALA A 17 -29.24 28.84 20.65
CA ALA A 17 -30.14 29.14 21.78
C ALA A 17 -29.70 28.43 23.08
N SER A 18 -28.86 27.41 22.95
CA SER A 18 -28.20 26.67 24.03
C SER A 18 -26.74 26.41 23.68
N LEU A 19 -25.96 25.95 24.66
CA LEU A 19 -24.58 25.54 24.43
C LEU A 19 -24.50 24.34 23.46
N GLU A 20 -25.41 23.38 23.60
CA GLU A 20 -25.56 22.25 22.68
C GLU A 20 -25.82 22.75 21.25
N ASP A 21 -26.74 23.69 21.08
CA ASP A 21 -27.05 24.26 19.76
C ASP A 21 -25.84 25.00 19.17
N ALA A 22 -25.11 25.77 19.99
CA ALA A 22 -23.92 26.49 19.56
C ALA A 22 -22.81 25.52 19.12
N PHE A 23 -22.65 24.41 19.84
CA PHE A 23 -21.68 23.37 19.49
C PHE A 23 -22.08 22.62 18.21
N GLU A 24 -23.35 22.28 18.04
CA GLU A 24 -23.82 21.55 16.84
C GLU A 24 -23.76 22.38 15.55
N HIS A 25 -23.97 23.70 15.66
CA HIS A 25 -23.89 24.66 14.57
C HIS A 25 -22.50 25.30 14.44
N SER A 26 -21.48 24.72 15.09
CA SER A 26 -20.14 25.28 15.05
C SER A 26 -19.43 25.06 13.71
N GLU A 27 -18.67 26.06 13.30
CA GLU A 27 -17.61 25.94 12.30
C GLU A 27 -16.31 25.61 13.02
N ALA A 28 -15.49 24.75 12.41
CA ALA A 28 -14.25 24.30 13.02
C ALA A 28 -13.12 24.26 12.00
N SER A 29 -11.92 24.65 12.42
CA SER A 29 -10.69 24.40 11.67
C SER A 29 -9.67 23.73 12.58
N LEU A 30 -9.02 22.69 12.07
CA LEU A 30 -7.93 22.01 12.75
C LEU A 30 -6.72 21.96 11.81
N LEU A 31 -5.59 22.47 12.27
CA LEU A 31 -4.29 22.21 11.67
C LEU A 31 -3.47 21.38 12.65
N VAL A 32 -3.01 20.22 12.22
CA VAL A 32 -2.01 19.41 12.93
C VAL A 32 -0.78 19.30 12.04
N THR A 33 0.37 19.64 12.60
CA THR A 33 1.67 19.40 11.97
C THR A 33 2.49 18.46 12.84
N GLY A 34 3.34 17.66 12.21
CA GLY A 34 4.20 16.73 12.92
C GLY A 34 5.57 16.60 12.28
N ARG A 35 6.55 16.19 13.08
CA ARG A 35 7.93 15.91 12.65
C ARG A 35 8.55 14.79 13.48
N GLU A 36 9.66 14.25 12.97
CA GLU A 36 10.47 13.23 13.67
C GLU A 36 9.64 12.05 14.17
N GLY A 37 8.77 11.53 13.29
CA GLY A 37 7.75 10.59 13.68
C GLY A 37 7.74 9.29 12.89
N ILE A 38 6.88 8.37 13.32
CA ILE A 38 6.64 7.08 12.69
C ILE A 38 5.13 6.88 12.58
N LEU A 39 4.68 6.54 11.38
CA LEU A 39 3.35 6.03 11.09
C LEU A 39 3.40 4.50 10.99
N THR A 40 2.62 3.85 11.83
CA THR A 40 2.37 2.40 11.81
C THR A 40 0.89 2.22 11.44
N ALA A 41 0.63 2.13 10.14
CA ALA A 41 -0.73 1.92 9.61
C ALA A 41 -0.96 0.50 9.12
N PHE A 42 0.11 -0.25 8.84
CA PHE A 42 0.06 -1.63 8.36
C PHE A 42 0.74 -2.53 9.38
N GLU A 43 -0.04 -3.07 10.31
CA GLU A 43 0.44 -4.13 11.19
C GLU A 43 0.38 -5.47 10.44
N LEU A 44 1.54 -6.08 10.27
CA LEU A 44 1.67 -7.47 9.84
C LEU A 44 1.96 -8.30 11.08
N ASP A 45 1.27 -9.42 11.27
CA ASP A 45 1.59 -10.34 12.35
C ASP A 45 3.01 -10.94 12.22
N ASP A 46 3.56 -11.45 13.31
CA ASP A 46 4.95 -11.96 13.34
C ASP A 46 5.17 -13.14 12.36
N ARG A 47 4.14 -13.95 12.13
CA ARG A 47 4.19 -15.08 11.18
C ARG A 47 4.31 -14.59 9.75
N SER A 48 3.60 -13.52 9.45
CA SER A 48 3.59 -12.85 8.16
C SER A 48 4.95 -12.24 7.84
N GLN A 49 5.56 -11.57 8.82
CA GLN A 49 6.88 -10.99 8.65
C GLN A 49 7.95 -12.07 8.38
N LEU A 50 7.92 -13.18 9.12
CA LEU A 50 8.83 -14.31 8.91
C LEU A 50 8.62 -15.00 7.54
N GLY A 51 7.37 -15.14 7.10
CA GLY A 51 7.03 -15.69 5.78
C GLY A 51 7.60 -14.85 4.62
N LEU A 52 7.54 -13.52 4.73
CA LEU A 52 8.08 -12.60 3.73
C LEU A 52 9.61 -12.66 3.63
N LEU A 53 10.31 -12.77 4.76
CA LEU A 53 11.76 -12.93 4.79
C LEU A 53 12.17 -14.24 4.10
N GLY A 54 11.47 -15.34 4.38
CA GLY A 54 11.68 -16.63 3.70
C GLY A 54 11.40 -16.56 2.20
N ALA A 55 10.29 -15.92 1.81
CA ALA A 55 9.93 -15.73 0.41
C ALA A 55 10.96 -14.89 -0.36
N GLY A 56 11.56 -13.88 0.28
CA GLY A 56 12.59 -13.04 -0.34
C GLY A 56 13.85 -13.84 -0.72
N LEU A 57 14.34 -14.70 0.19
CA LEU A 57 15.49 -15.56 -0.04
C LEU A 57 15.21 -16.63 -1.11
N LEU A 58 14.04 -17.27 -1.04
CA LEU A 58 13.60 -18.22 -2.05
C LEU A 58 13.41 -17.55 -3.41
N GLY A 59 12.88 -16.33 -3.45
CA GLY A 59 12.74 -15.54 -4.67
C GLY A 59 14.09 -15.28 -5.34
N GLN A 60 15.13 -14.95 -4.57
CA GLN A 60 16.49 -14.79 -5.10
C GLN A 60 17.05 -16.11 -5.64
N GLN A 61 16.88 -17.20 -4.87
CA GLN A 61 17.38 -18.52 -5.27
C GLN A 61 16.66 -19.08 -6.51
N LEU A 62 15.38 -18.76 -6.69
CA LEU A 62 14.54 -19.20 -7.80
C LEU A 62 14.47 -18.20 -8.97
N ASN A 63 15.29 -17.14 -8.94
CA ASN A 63 15.29 -16.07 -9.95
C ASN A 63 13.89 -15.47 -10.22
N ARG A 64 13.14 -15.18 -9.14
CA ARG A 64 11.80 -14.59 -9.15
C ARG A 64 11.86 -13.13 -8.67
N PRO A 65 12.20 -12.17 -9.56
CA PRO A 65 12.44 -10.78 -9.16
C PRO A 65 11.21 -10.12 -8.52
N GLY A 66 9.99 -10.50 -8.90
CA GLY A 66 8.77 -9.97 -8.29
C GLY A 66 8.60 -10.37 -6.83
N ILE A 67 8.90 -11.62 -6.47
CA ILE A 67 8.80 -12.12 -5.08
C ILE A 67 9.85 -11.41 -4.20
N THR A 68 11.08 -11.28 -4.72
CA THR A 68 12.14 -10.52 -4.04
C THR A 68 11.75 -9.05 -3.87
N ALA A 69 11.25 -8.39 -4.91
CA ALA A 69 10.82 -6.99 -4.83
C ALA A 69 9.70 -6.78 -3.80
N MET A 70 8.72 -7.70 -3.73
CA MET A 70 7.67 -7.65 -2.71
C MET A 70 8.26 -7.71 -1.29
N SER A 71 9.09 -8.73 -1.00
CA SER A 71 9.71 -8.91 0.32
C SER A 71 10.54 -7.69 0.76
N GLN A 72 11.16 -7.01 -0.19
CA GLN A 72 12.00 -5.84 0.06
C GLN A 72 11.21 -4.53 0.16
N ALA A 73 10.01 -4.46 -0.43
CA ALA A 73 9.13 -3.31 -0.35
C ALA A 73 8.38 -3.25 0.99
N VAL A 74 7.93 -4.39 1.54
CA VAL A 74 7.09 -4.44 2.75
C VAL A 74 7.62 -3.62 3.94
N PRO A 75 8.93 -3.70 4.31
CA PRO A 75 9.43 -2.96 5.47
C PRO A 75 9.22 -1.44 5.40
N TYR A 76 9.11 -0.88 4.19
CA TYR A 76 8.84 0.55 3.98
C TYR A 76 7.41 0.96 4.39
N PHE A 77 6.49 0.01 4.55
CA PHE A 77 5.10 0.27 4.91
C PHE A 77 4.75 -0.16 6.34
N THR A 78 5.53 -1.06 6.96
CA THR A 78 5.29 -1.47 8.36
C THR A 78 5.59 -0.34 9.35
N ASN A 79 6.75 0.29 9.19
CA ASN A 79 7.15 1.46 9.97
C ASN A 79 7.54 2.55 9.00
N MET A 80 6.67 3.55 8.83
CA MET A 80 6.87 4.65 7.90
C MET A 80 7.39 5.85 8.68
N PRO A 81 8.72 6.08 8.75
CA PRO A 81 9.24 7.30 9.35
C PRO A 81 8.87 8.51 8.49
N PHE A 82 8.60 9.64 9.14
CA PHE A 82 8.34 10.91 8.48
C PHE A 82 9.15 12.05 9.08
N ASP A 83 9.59 12.94 8.18
CA ASP A 83 10.20 14.22 8.51
C ASP A 83 9.13 15.29 8.69
N SER A 84 8.05 15.20 7.91
CA SER A 84 6.92 16.13 7.95
C SER A 84 5.59 15.41 7.82
N PHE A 85 4.66 15.78 8.69
CA PHE A 85 3.25 15.42 8.65
C PHE A 85 2.39 16.69 8.69
N THR A 86 1.31 16.72 7.92
CA THR A 86 0.33 17.80 7.95
C THR A 86 -1.07 17.24 7.75
N LEU A 87 -1.99 17.59 8.64
CA LEU A 87 -3.42 17.34 8.51
C LEU A 87 -4.14 18.68 8.68
N ASN A 88 -4.92 19.06 7.68
CA ASN A 88 -5.82 20.21 7.73
C ASN A 88 -7.25 19.71 7.61
N LEU A 89 -8.12 20.10 8.54
CA LEU A 89 -9.55 19.82 8.53
C LEU A 89 -10.34 21.12 8.64
N VAL A 90 -11.45 21.21 7.90
CA VAL A 90 -12.36 22.35 7.95
C VAL A 90 -13.80 21.85 7.96
N ARG A 91 -14.57 22.15 9.02
CA ARG A 91 -16.02 21.98 9.08
C ARG A 91 -16.69 23.32 8.83
N GLY A 92 -17.45 23.43 7.74
CA GLY A 92 -18.22 24.63 7.41
C GLY A 92 -19.65 24.59 7.95
N GLN A 93 -20.42 25.63 7.65
CA GLN A 93 -21.85 25.73 8.02
C GLN A 93 -22.72 24.61 7.42
N ASP A 94 -22.27 24.02 6.30
CA ASP A 94 -22.91 22.86 5.69
C ASP A 94 -22.69 21.56 6.48
N LYS A 95 -21.96 21.63 7.60
CA LYS A 95 -21.62 20.54 8.52
C LYS A 95 -20.76 19.44 7.90
N VAL A 96 -20.29 19.64 6.66
CA VAL A 96 -19.35 18.75 5.97
C VAL A 96 -17.94 19.03 6.50
N VAL A 97 -17.23 17.99 6.91
CA VAL A 97 -15.81 18.10 7.25
C VAL A 97 -14.99 17.86 6.00
N ARG A 98 -14.26 18.88 5.56
CA ARG A 98 -13.31 18.79 4.46
C ARG A 98 -11.94 18.45 5.01
N ILE A 99 -11.18 17.72 4.21
CA ILE A 99 -9.78 17.39 4.43
C ILE A 99 -9.00 18.05 3.28
N PRO A 100 -8.71 19.36 3.32
CA PRO A 100 -8.03 20.03 2.21
C PRO A 100 -6.59 19.55 2.02
N LYS A 101 -5.97 19.04 3.08
CA LYS A 101 -4.61 18.51 3.03
C LYS A 101 -4.39 17.43 4.06
N LEU A 102 -3.97 16.27 3.58
CA LEU A 102 -3.23 15.26 4.32
C LEU A 102 -1.88 15.10 3.61
N SER A 103 -0.77 15.35 4.29
CA SER A 103 0.56 15.19 3.72
C SER A 103 1.45 14.45 4.71
N PHE A 104 2.10 13.42 4.19
CA PHE A 104 3.13 12.64 4.85
C PHE A 104 4.35 12.66 3.94
N LEU A 105 5.48 13.10 4.48
CA LEU A 105 6.75 13.14 3.77
C LEU A 105 7.81 12.49 4.65
N GLY A 106 8.31 11.34 4.20
CA GLY A 106 9.50 10.71 4.75
C GLY A 106 10.59 10.57 3.70
N GLU A 107 11.70 9.94 4.08
CA GLU A 107 12.87 9.80 3.22
C GLU A 107 12.58 9.06 1.90
N SER A 108 11.79 7.98 1.98
CA SER A 108 11.52 7.07 0.85
C SER A 108 10.05 7.05 0.41
N LEU A 109 9.13 7.55 1.23
CA LEU A 109 7.69 7.48 0.99
C LEU A 109 7.05 8.86 1.15
N ARG A 110 6.19 9.20 0.18
CA ARG A 110 5.32 10.39 0.22
C ARG A 110 3.87 9.95 0.07
N ILE A 111 2.99 10.51 0.90
CA ILE A 111 1.54 10.33 0.80
C ILE A 111 0.91 11.72 0.81
N GLU A 112 0.14 12.03 -0.22
CA GLU A 112 -0.66 13.24 -0.31
C GLU A 112 -2.13 12.84 -0.39
N GLY A 113 -3.01 13.56 0.29
CA GLY A 113 -4.42 13.24 0.32
C GLY A 113 -5.33 14.45 0.47
N GLU A 114 -6.52 14.28 -0.08
CA GLU A 114 -7.62 15.24 -0.01
C GLU A 114 -8.94 14.48 0.08
N GLY A 115 -9.93 15.05 0.76
CA GLY A 115 -11.17 14.33 0.98
C GLY A 115 -12.24 15.11 1.74
N LEU A 116 -13.29 14.38 2.10
CA LEU A 116 -14.40 14.89 2.90
C LEU A 116 -15.05 13.78 3.72
N VAL A 117 -15.75 14.20 4.75
CA VAL A 117 -16.69 13.41 5.53
C VAL A 117 -18.05 14.09 5.43
N ALA A 118 -19.09 13.30 5.17
CA ALA A 118 -20.43 13.81 4.93
C ALA A 118 -20.97 14.67 6.08
N ALA A 119 -21.95 15.51 5.77
CA ALA A 119 -22.56 16.42 6.74
C ALA A 119 -23.20 15.67 7.91
N SER A 120 -22.85 16.04 9.14
CA SER A 120 -23.44 15.44 10.34
C SER A 120 -23.43 16.35 11.55
N ARG A 121 -24.09 15.89 12.61
CA ARG A 121 -23.80 16.34 13.98
C ARG A 121 -22.36 16.01 14.36
N LEU A 122 -21.80 16.76 15.31
CA LEU A 122 -20.39 16.59 15.64
C LEU A 122 -20.10 15.27 16.37
N ASP A 123 -21.04 14.80 17.19
CA ASP A 123 -20.96 13.52 17.91
C ASP A 123 -20.98 12.29 16.98
N ASP A 124 -21.53 12.42 15.77
CA ASP A 124 -21.65 11.32 14.80
C ASP A 124 -20.65 11.40 13.64
N VAL A 125 -19.75 12.39 13.63
CA VAL A 125 -18.83 12.67 12.51
C VAL A 125 -17.95 11.47 12.15
N LEU A 126 -17.59 10.63 13.13
CA LEU A 126 -16.71 9.49 12.92
C LEU A 126 -17.37 8.35 12.13
N ASN A 127 -18.70 8.25 12.18
CA ASN A 127 -19.47 7.18 11.53
C ASN A 127 -20.04 7.62 10.18
N GLN A 128 -19.75 8.85 9.76
CA GLN A 128 -20.25 9.34 8.49
C GLN A 128 -19.45 8.82 7.30
N PRO A 129 -20.08 8.77 6.11
CA PRO A 129 -19.40 8.45 4.87
C PRO A 129 -18.15 9.31 4.65
N LEU A 130 -17.00 8.63 4.55
CA LEU A 130 -15.70 9.16 4.19
C LEU A 130 -15.48 9.02 2.67
N GLN A 131 -14.89 10.05 2.07
CA GLN A 131 -14.29 9.98 0.73
C GLN A 131 -12.91 10.61 0.81
N LEU A 132 -11.86 9.81 0.72
CA LEU A 132 -10.48 10.26 0.80
C LEU A 132 -9.69 9.71 -0.39
N SER A 133 -9.09 10.60 -1.17
CA SER A 133 -8.20 10.21 -2.28
C SER A 133 -6.75 10.38 -1.84
N LEU A 134 -5.96 9.32 -1.99
CA LEU A 134 -4.55 9.27 -1.60
C LEU A 134 -3.66 9.06 -2.83
N ALA A 135 -2.65 9.89 -2.97
CA ALA A 135 -1.58 9.77 -3.96
C ALA A 135 -0.27 9.40 -3.26
N PHE A 136 0.38 8.36 -3.77
CA PHE A 136 1.62 7.84 -3.21
C PHE A 136 2.81 8.18 -4.11
N GLY A 137 3.97 8.39 -3.50
CA GLY A 137 5.25 8.58 -4.17
C GLY A 137 6.35 7.80 -3.47
N ALA A 138 7.30 7.29 -4.25
CA ALA A 138 8.46 6.56 -3.74
C ALA A 138 9.77 7.23 -4.15
N LYS A 139 10.78 7.14 -3.29
CA LYS A 139 12.13 7.68 -3.52
C LYS A 139 13.19 6.65 -3.15
N GLY A 140 14.38 6.80 -3.71
CA GLY A 140 15.52 5.94 -3.41
C GLY A 140 15.29 4.48 -3.82
N ARG A 141 15.74 3.53 -2.99
CA ARG A 141 15.66 2.09 -3.31
C ARG A 141 14.23 1.57 -3.46
N LEU A 142 13.26 2.21 -2.81
CA LEU A 142 11.85 1.82 -2.92
C LEU A 142 11.36 1.92 -4.37
N ILE A 143 11.93 2.84 -5.18
CA ILE A 143 11.59 2.96 -6.61
C ILE A 143 11.80 1.63 -7.34
N ASN A 144 12.94 0.96 -7.13
CA ASN A 144 13.31 -0.25 -7.85
C ASN A 144 12.33 -1.40 -7.55
N TYR A 145 11.94 -1.54 -6.28
CA TYR A 145 11.02 -2.59 -5.85
C TYR A 145 9.62 -2.34 -6.42
N LEU A 146 9.11 -1.11 -6.30
CA LEU A 146 7.78 -0.78 -6.80
C LEU A 146 7.71 -0.74 -8.34
N GLU A 147 8.80 -0.43 -9.03
CA GLU A 147 8.90 -0.54 -10.49
C GLU A 147 8.81 -2.00 -10.93
N THR A 148 9.53 -2.90 -10.26
CA THR A 148 9.43 -4.35 -10.52
C THR A 148 8.00 -4.87 -10.32
N LEU A 149 7.28 -4.31 -9.35
CA LEU A 149 5.88 -4.63 -9.05
C LEU A 149 4.88 -3.90 -9.98
N GLN A 150 5.37 -3.06 -10.90
CA GLN A 150 4.58 -2.25 -11.82
C GLN A 150 3.58 -1.35 -11.10
N LEU A 151 4.00 -0.73 -10.00
CA LEU A 151 3.18 0.17 -9.18
C LEU A 151 3.50 1.66 -9.44
N LEU A 152 4.57 1.96 -10.18
CA LEU A 152 5.02 3.32 -10.43
C LEU A 152 4.61 3.85 -11.80
N GLY A 153 4.30 5.15 -11.86
CA GLY A 153 4.16 5.89 -13.10
C GLY A 153 5.50 6.06 -13.82
N PRO A 154 5.56 6.67 -15.01
CA PRO A 154 6.77 6.72 -15.82
C PRO A 154 7.82 7.76 -15.39
N GLN A 155 7.42 8.79 -14.61
CA GLN A 155 8.25 9.98 -14.38
C GLN A 155 8.64 10.15 -12.91
N THR A 156 9.92 10.43 -12.68
CA THR A 156 10.44 10.89 -11.39
C THR A 156 10.45 12.42 -11.38
N ALA A 157 9.86 13.01 -10.35
CA ALA A 157 9.85 14.45 -10.17
C ALA A 157 11.20 14.99 -9.70
N ALA A 158 11.38 16.31 -9.77
CA ALA A 158 12.64 16.98 -9.42
C ALA A 158 13.06 16.80 -7.95
N ASP A 159 12.09 16.55 -7.07
CA ASP A 159 12.31 16.23 -5.65
C ASP A 159 12.83 14.80 -5.41
N GLY A 160 12.95 14.01 -6.47
CA GLY A 160 13.41 12.62 -6.47
C GLY A 160 12.31 11.60 -6.20
N PHE A 161 11.05 12.03 -6.01
CA PHE A 161 9.93 11.11 -5.85
C PHE A 161 9.35 10.71 -7.21
N ARG A 162 9.06 9.42 -7.35
CA ARG A 162 8.31 8.86 -8.47
C ARG A 162 6.91 8.48 -7.99
N SER A 163 5.89 9.06 -8.61
CA SER A 163 4.49 8.81 -8.26
C SER A 163 4.09 7.39 -8.59
N TRP A 164 3.17 6.85 -7.80
CA TRP A 164 2.48 5.59 -8.13
C TRP A 164 1.62 5.79 -9.37
N ASN A 165 1.34 4.70 -10.09
CA ASN A 165 0.57 4.75 -11.33
C ASN A 165 -0.93 4.96 -11.13
N ARG A 166 -1.41 4.92 -9.89
CA ARG A 166 -2.80 5.20 -9.54
C ARG A 166 -2.93 5.82 -8.15
N LYS A 167 -3.97 6.66 -7.99
CA LYS A 167 -4.45 7.10 -6.68
C LYS A 167 -5.27 5.99 -6.02
N ILE A 168 -5.38 6.02 -4.71
CA ILE A 168 -6.18 5.09 -3.91
C ILE A 168 -7.31 5.87 -3.27
N ASN A 169 -8.54 5.40 -3.46
CA ASN A 169 -9.70 5.99 -2.80
C ASN A 169 -10.04 5.13 -1.58
N ILE A 170 -10.12 5.78 -0.43
CA ILE A 170 -10.58 5.21 0.84
C ILE A 170 -12.01 5.71 1.06
N VAL A 171 -12.91 4.77 1.29
CA VAL A 171 -14.33 5.03 1.56
C VAL A 171 -14.71 4.47 2.93
N GLY A 172 -15.99 4.24 3.22
CA GLY A 172 -16.43 3.76 4.53
C GLY A 172 -16.62 4.93 5.48
N THR A 173 -16.02 4.87 6.67
CA THR A 173 -16.14 5.91 7.71
C THR A 173 -14.76 6.24 8.30
N LEU A 174 -14.65 7.28 9.12
CA LEU A 174 -13.39 7.52 9.85
C LEU A 174 -13.14 6.46 10.93
N ALA A 175 -14.20 5.92 11.53
CA ALA A 175 -14.12 4.86 12.52
C ALA A 175 -13.74 3.50 11.92
N ASP A 176 -14.19 3.23 10.68
CA ASP A 176 -13.94 2.02 9.93
C ASP A 176 -13.70 2.34 8.44
N PRO A 177 -12.46 2.73 8.08
CA PRO A 177 -12.12 3.08 6.70
C PRO A 177 -11.98 1.82 5.83
N ASP A 178 -12.64 1.84 4.67
CA ASP A 178 -12.51 0.78 3.67
C ASP A 178 -11.22 0.96 2.87
N THR A 179 -10.28 0.04 3.10
CA THR A 179 -8.97 -0.03 2.45
C THR A 179 -8.88 -1.08 1.33
N SER A 180 -10.01 -1.65 0.90
CA SER A 180 -10.07 -2.69 -0.14
C SER A 180 -9.34 -2.31 -1.42
N ALA A 181 -9.49 -1.07 -1.91
CA ALA A 181 -8.81 -0.59 -3.11
C ALA A 181 -7.27 -0.65 -3.02
N LEU A 182 -6.72 -0.43 -1.82
CA LEU A 182 -5.29 -0.60 -1.56
C LEU A 182 -4.92 -2.08 -1.54
N LYS A 183 -5.68 -2.91 -0.81
CA LYS A 183 -5.45 -4.35 -0.74
C LYS A 183 -5.48 -4.99 -2.13
N ASP A 184 -6.46 -4.66 -2.95
CA ASP A 184 -6.60 -5.17 -4.32
C ASP A 184 -5.40 -4.80 -5.20
N MET A 185 -4.87 -3.58 -5.06
CA MET A 185 -3.65 -3.17 -5.75
C MET A 185 -2.44 -4.02 -5.38
N LEU A 186 -2.24 -4.22 -4.09
CA LEU A 186 -1.12 -5.00 -3.59
C LEU A 186 -1.27 -6.47 -4.00
N ASN A 187 -2.49 -7.00 -3.98
CA ASN A 187 -2.83 -8.34 -4.44
C ASN A 187 -2.54 -8.53 -5.94
N GLU A 188 -2.94 -7.58 -6.78
CA GLU A 188 -2.63 -7.59 -8.20
C GLU A 188 -1.12 -7.56 -8.45
N ALA A 189 -0.38 -6.73 -7.72
CA ALA A 189 1.08 -6.69 -7.79
C ALA A 189 1.71 -8.03 -7.36
N ALA A 190 1.19 -8.64 -6.30
CA ALA A 190 1.64 -9.94 -5.80
C ALA A 190 1.40 -11.06 -6.83
N ARG A 191 0.21 -11.10 -7.43
CA ARG A 191 -0.12 -12.06 -8.49
C ARG A 191 0.77 -11.87 -9.72
N ARG A 192 1.06 -10.64 -10.12
CA ARG A 192 2.04 -10.35 -11.19
C ARG A 192 3.44 -10.81 -10.83
N ALA A 193 3.88 -10.56 -9.60
CA ALA A 193 5.18 -10.98 -9.09
C ALA A 193 5.37 -12.51 -9.14
N ILE A 194 4.33 -13.29 -8.82
CA ILE A 194 4.36 -14.76 -8.84
C ILE A 194 4.23 -15.29 -10.28
N SER A 195 3.32 -14.73 -11.07
CA SER A 195 3.06 -15.16 -12.45
C SER A 195 4.18 -14.77 -13.44
N GLY A 196 5.13 -13.95 -13.00
CA GLY A 196 6.32 -13.51 -13.74
C GLY A 196 7.06 -14.66 -14.44
N ARG A 197 6.72 -14.80 -15.72
CA ARG A 197 7.36 -15.57 -16.77
C ARG A 197 8.64 -14.82 -17.18
N GLU A 198 9.72 -15.57 -17.42
CA GLU A 198 10.96 -15.05 -17.99
C GLU A 198 10.65 -14.12 -19.16
N ALA A 199 11.26 -12.93 -19.17
CA ALA A 199 11.45 -12.18 -20.39
C ALA A 199 12.01 -13.13 -21.43
N SER A 200 11.27 -13.30 -22.51
CA SER A 200 11.60 -14.17 -23.63
C SER A 200 13.04 -13.91 -24.11
N SER A 201 13.96 -14.82 -23.80
CA SER A 201 15.18 -14.97 -24.59
C SER A 201 14.77 -15.33 -26.02
N PRO A 202 15.27 -14.62 -27.04
CA PRO A 202 15.00 -14.99 -28.42
C PRO A 202 15.58 -16.38 -28.66
N ALA A 203 14.74 -17.26 -29.21
CA ALA A 203 15.13 -18.60 -29.62
C ALA A 203 16.27 -18.49 -30.63
N SER A 204 17.47 -18.85 -30.21
CA SER A 204 18.56 -19.17 -31.14
C SER A 204 18.20 -20.48 -31.82
N ASP A 205 17.77 -20.35 -33.06
CA ASP A 205 17.59 -21.42 -34.02
C ASP A 205 18.95 -22.10 -34.27
N ALA A 206 19.06 -23.38 -33.92
CA ALA A 206 20.17 -24.23 -34.32
C ALA A 206 19.67 -25.67 -34.51
N THR A 207 19.52 -26.01 -35.78
CA THR A 207 19.31 -27.32 -36.38
C THR A 207 20.33 -28.38 -35.90
N ARG A 208 19.93 -29.64 -35.69
CA ARG A 208 20.25 -30.85 -36.53
C ARG A 208 20.10 -32.22 -35.80
N THR A 209 19.16 -33.03 -36.30
CA THR A 209 19.23 -34.46 -36.73
C THR A 209 19.76 -35.59 -35.81
N ASP A 210 18.81 -36.37 -35.26
CA ASP A 210 18.53 -37.82 -35.46
C ASP A 210 19.36 -38.99 -34.84
N LEU A 211 18.59 -39.99 -34.37
CA LEU A 211 18.78 -41.45 -34.21
C LEU A 211 19.19 -42.14 -32.87
N SER A 212 18.21 -42.94 -32.42
CA SER A 212 18.16 -44.30 -31.82
C SER A 212 18.58 -44.67 -30.37
N GLU A 213 17.55 -45.23 -29.71
CA GLU A 213 17.48 -46.43 -28.84
C GLU A 213 18.20 -46.55 -27.48
N GLY A 214 17.38 -46.83 -26.45
CA GLY A 214 17.79 -47.48 -25.20
C GLY A 214 16.95 -47.05 -23.99
N ALA A 215 15.89 -47.80 -23.66
CA ALA A 215 15.29 -47.79 -22.31
C ALA A 215 16.16 -48.65 -21.37
N PRO A 216 16.23 -48.40 -20.03
CA PRO A 216 15.10 -48.71 -19.14
C PRO A 216 14.86 -47.77 -17.94
N THR A 217 13.56 -47.59 -17.66
CA THR A 217 12.84 -47.50 -16.37
C THR A 217 13.51 -46.87 -15.12
N GLN A 218 12.99 -45.70 -14.68
CA GLN A 218 12.80 -45.31 -13.26
C GLN A 218 11.93 -44.02 -13.13
N PRO A 219 11.41 -43.71 -11.93
CA PRO A 219 9.99 -43.47 -11.66
C PRO A 219 9.47 -42.13 -12.19
N ALA A 220 8.16 -42.11 -12.50
CA ALA A 220 7.40 -40.97 -13.00
C ALA A 220 7.82 -39.64 -12.33
N GLU A 221 8.63 -38.86 -13.06
CA GLU A 221 8.89 -37.47 -12.74
C GLU A 221 7.53 -36.77 -12.67
N ARG A 222 7.14 -36.31 -11.47
CA ARG A 222 6.13 -35.25 -11.34
C ARG A 222 6.47 -34.20 -12.38
N THR A 223 5.61 -34.02 -13.37
CA THR A 223 5.94 -33.17 -14.50
C THR A 223 6.31 -31.79 -14.00
N LYS A 224 7.25 -31.10 -14.64
CA LYS A 224 7.63 -29.71 -14.28
C LYS A 224 6.41 -28.78 -14.14
N ARG A 225 5.26 -29.14 -14.74
CA ARG A 225 3.96 -28.48 -14.55
C ARG A 225 3.36 -28.68 -13.16
N ASP A 226 3.45 -29.86 -12.57
CA ASP A 226 2.93 -30.16 -11.23
C ASP A 226 3.75 -29.45 -10.16
N ARG A 227 5.09 -29.49 -10.25
CA ARG A 227 5.95 -28.71 -9.33
C ARG A 227 5.69 -27.20 -9.44
N ARG A 228 5.49 -26.68 -10.66
CA ARG A 228 5.13 -25.27 -10.88
C ARG A 228 3.75 -24.93 -10.31
N ARG A 229 2.79 -25.86 -10.30
CA ARG A 229 1.48 -25.65 -9.68
C ARG A 229 1.60 -25.65 -8.16
N ASP A 230 2.31 -26.62 -7.59
CA ASP A 230 2.56 -26.71 -6.14
C ASP A 230 3.28 -25.45 -5.62
N ASP A 231 4.26 -24.91 -6.37
CA ASP A 231 4.98 -23.68 -6.01
C ASP A 231 4.09 -22.43 -6.10
N ILE A 232 3.17 -22.38 -7.07
CA ILE A 232 2.19 -21.29 -7.21
C ILE A 232 1.16 -21.37 -6.09
N GLU A 233 0.68 -22.56 -5.75
CA GLU A 233 -0.27 -22.78 -4.65
C GLU A 233 0.34 -22.42 -3.30
N MET A 234 1.58 -22.85 -3.01
CA MET A 234 2.30 -22.41 -1.80
C MET A 234 2.53 -20.89 -1.75
N GLY A 235 2.86 -20.27 -2.89
CA GLY A 235 3.01 -18.81 -2.97
C GLY A 235 1.69 -18.06 -2.72
N LEU A 236 0.57 -18.62 -3.19
CA LEU A 236 -0.77 -18.06 -2.97
C LEU A 236 -1.25 -18.27 -1.52
N ASP A 237 -0.98 -19.42 -0.92
CA ASP A 237 -1.33 -19.70 0.49
C ASP A 237 -0.52 -18.83 1.46
N LEU A 238 0.77 -18.60 1.17
CA LEU A 238 1.58 -17.65 1.91
C LEU A 238 1.01 -16.24 1.79
N LEU A 239 0.64 -15.78 0.60
CA LEU A 239 0.03 -14.46 0.43
C LEU A 239 -1.34 -14.32 1.11
N ASN A 240 -2.20 -15.33 1.02
CA ASN A 240 -3.49 -15.34 1.71
C ASN A 240 -3.31 -15.31 3.25
N SER A 241 -2.26 -15.95 3.77
CA SER A 241 -1.86 -15.83 5.17
C SER A 241 -1.33 -14.43 5.53
N LEU A 242 -0.71 -13.71 4.59
CA LEU A 242 -0.12 -12.38 4.80
C LEU A 242 -1.14 -11.23 4.75
N LEU A 243 -2.20 -11.42 3.97
CA LEU A 243 -3.14 -10.36 3.63
C LEU A 243 -4.42 -10.39 4.47
N GLY A 244 -4.59 -11.44 5.27
CA GLY A 244 -5.73 -11.63 6.17
C GLY A 244 -7.03 -11.84 5.40
N ASN A 245 -7.65 -13.01 5.59
CA ASN A 245 -9.11 -13.06 5.55
C ASN A 245 -9.65 -12.48 6.85
#